data_AF-A0A972URM6-F1
#
_entry.id   AF-A0A972URM6-F1
#
_cell.length_a   1.000
_cell.length_b   1.000
_cell.length_c   1.000
_cell.angle_alpha   90.00
_cell.angle_beta   90.00
_cell.angle_gamma   90.00
#
_symmetry.space_group_name_H-M   'P 1'
#
loop_
_entity.id
_entity.type
_entity.pdbx_description
1 polymer ?
#
loop_
_entity_poly.entity_id
_entity_poly.type
_entity_poly.pdbx_seq_one_letter_code
_entity_poly.pdbx_strand_id
1 'polypeptide(L)'
;MKARIFSILLIITLFFSGCVVFSFYPLYTEKDLFENDLLLGEWNDDDETIWEFKHPLSDKNDPESADKTSYTLTFHNEDSDKPEYATFDVKIIKLNNYYFLDFYLNEYWESDDFDLAQFHLVPVHTFAKVEFKDDEIKINWFDQDWLEKLIKQNKIRIHHEKNDDFILLTAKPQELQKFVTKYVNSDEAFENGLDVELVRK
;
A
#
# COMPACT_ATOMS: atom_id res chain seq x y z
N MET A 1 8.59 -0.96 57.00
CA MET A 1 8.19 -2.31 56.54
C MET A 1 6.67 -2.37 56.52
N LYS A 2 5.92 -2.62 55.45
CA LYS A 2 6.15 -2.93 54.03
C LYS A 2 5.06 -2.16 53.28
N ALA A 3 5.43 -1.33 52.31
CA ALA A 3 4.45 -0.63 51.48
C ALA A 3 3.71 -1.63 50.60
N ARG A 4 2.38 -1.47 50.52
CA ARG A 4 1.46 -2.29 49.74
C ARG A 4 1.80 -2.14 48.26
N ILE A 5 2.28 -3.21 47.65
CA ILE A 5 2.44 -3.32 46.21
C ILE A 5 1.05 -3.63 45.65
N PHE A 6 0.34 -2.59 45.22
CA PHE A 6 -0.73 -2.75 44.23
C PHE A 6 -0.03 -3.03 42.91
N SER A 7 0.05 -4.30 42.53
CA SER A 7 0.49 -4.70 41.19
C SER A 7 -0.56 -4.22 40.20
N ILE A 8 -0.34 -3.04 39.64
CA ILE A 8 -1.06 -2.53 38.48
C ILE A 8 -0.71 -3.48 37.34
N LEU A 9 -1.67 -4.34 36.97
CA LEU A 9 -1.62 -5.09 35.73
C LEU A 9 -1.64 -4.04 34.61
N LEU A 10 -0.48 -3.78 34.02
CA LEU A 10 -0.35 -2.95 32.84
C LEU A 10 -1.10 -3.67 31.72
N ILE A 11 -2.30 -3.18 31.43
CA ILE A 11 -3.02 -3.50 30.19
C ILE A 11 -2.14 -2.95 29.07
N ILE A 12 -1.32 -3.82 28.49
CA ILE A 12 -0.76 -3.61 27.15
C ILE A 12 -1.95 -3.84 26.22
N THR A 13 -2.71 -2.79 25.95
CA THR A 13 -3.57 -2.75 24.77
C THR A 13 -2.63 -2.82 23.58
N LEU A 14 -2.58 -3.99 22.94
CA LEU A 14 -2.04 -4.13 21.59
C LEU A 14 -2.83 -3.18 20.70
N PHE A 15 -2.21 -2.08 20.30
CA PHE A 15 -2.66 -1.30 19.15
C PHE A 15 -2.28 -2.13 17.92
N PHE A 16 -3.18 -3.03 17.53
CA PHE A 16 -3.22 -3.56 16.16
C PHE A 16 -3.85 -2.49 15.26
N SER A 17 -3.30 -1.28 15.23
CA SER A 17 -3.67 -0.31 14.21
C SER A 17 -3.01 -0.72 12.91
N GLY A 18 -3.79 -0.73 11.82
CA GLY A 18 -3.26 -1.08 10.51
C GLY A 18 -2.14 -0.11 10.11
N CYS A 19 -1.08 -0.65 9.49
CA CYS A 19 0.10 0.14 9.13
C CYS A 19 -0.13 1.08 7.93
N VAL A 20 -1.27 0.96 7.24
CA VAL A 20 -1.52 1.61 5.96
C VAL A 20 -2.98 2.04 5.82
N VAL A 21 -3.20 3.12 5.06
CA VAL A 21 -4.55 3.60 4.73
C VAL A 21 -5.19 2.77 3.62
N PHE A 22 -6.39 2.25 3.87
CA PHE A 22 -7.18 1.53 2.86
C PHE A 22 -8.15 2.44 2.11
N SER A 23 -8.34 2.16 0.81
CA SER A 23 -9.36 2.80 0.00
C SER A 23 -10.10 1.83 -0.90
N PHE A 24 -11.41 2.05 -1.07
CA PHE A 24 -12.23 1.29 -1.98
C PHE A 24 -12.03 1.72 -3.45
N TYR A 25 -11.75 3.00 -3.70
CA TYR A 25 -11.48 3.50 -5.04
C TYR A 25 -9.98 3.72 -5.24
N PRO A 26 -9.47 3.60 -6.47
CA PRO A 26 -8.08 3.91 -6.76
C PRO A 26 -7.78 5.39 -6.50
N LEU A 27 -6.52 5.72 -6.26
CA LEU A 27 -6.00 7.09 -6.22
C LEU A 27 -6.06 7.77 -7.59
N TYR A 28 -6.38 7.05 -8.66
CA TYR A 28 -6.22 7.48 -10.04
C TYR A 28 -7.48 7.36 -10.88
N THR A 29 -7.43 8.05 -12.02
CA THR A 29 -8.27 7.80 -13.19
C THR A 29 -7.36 7.54 -14.40
N GLU A 30 -7.89 6.99 -15.48
CA GLU A 30 -7.08 6.63 -16.67
C GLU A 30 -6.23 7.78 -17.23
N LYS A 31 -6.71 9.04 -17.10
CA LYS A 31 -5.97 10.23 -17.55
C LYS A 31 -4.74 10.57 -16.70
N ASP A 32 -4.59 9.98 -15.52
CA ASP A 32 -3.50 10.25 -14.59
C ASP A 32 -2.33 9.27 -14.81
N LEU A 33 -2.56 8.21 -15.61
CA LEU A 33 -1.58 7.19 -15.93
C LEU A 33 -0.71 7.60 -17.12
N PHE A 34 0.53 7.14 -17.13
CA PHE A 34 1.50 7.40 -18.19
C PHE A 34 2.47 6.23 -18.34
N GLU A 35 2.93 5.98 -19.56
CA GLU A 35 3.91 4.93 -19.82
C GLU A 35 5.24 5.25 -19.15
N ASN A 36 5.83 4.28 -18.45
CA ASN A 36 7.11 4.43 -17.77
C ASN A 36 7.72 3.07 -17.37
N ASP A 37 9.03 3.04 -17.13
CA ASP A 37 9.78 1.85 -16.67
C ASP A 37 10.41 2.07 -15.27
N LEU A 38 9.86 3.00 -14.47
CA LEU A 38 10.47 3.47 -13.21
C LEU A 38 10.63 2.39 -12.14
N LEU A 39 9.70 1.43 -12.08
CA LEU A 39 9.75 0.31 -11.13
C LEU A 39 10.37 -0.94 -11.74
N LEU A 40 10.55 -1.00 -13.06
CA LEU A 40 10.86 -2.24 -13.78
C LEU A 40 12.13 -2.92 -13.24
N GLY A 41 12.00 -4.21 -12.93
CA GLY A 41 13.08 -5.08 -12.46
C GLY A 41 12.88 -5.63 -11.05
N GLU A 42 13.96 -6.16 -10.49
CA GLU A 42 14.04 -6.74 -9.15
C GLU A 42 14.70 -5.75 -8.18
N TRP A 43 14.14 -5.66 -6.98
CA TRP A 43 14.63 -4.81 -5.91
C TRP A 43 14.62 -5.57 -4.59
N ASN A 44 15.64 -5.37 -3.76
CA ASN A 44 15.68 -5.93 -2.40
C ASN A 44 15.18 -4.88 -1.42
N ASP A 45 14.34 -5.29 -0.47
CA ASP A 45 14.10 -4.53 0.75
C ASP A 45 15.11 -4.88 1.85
N ASP A 46 14.98 -4.20 3.00
CA ASP A 46 15.86 -4.37 4.15
C ASP A 46 15.79 -5.76 4.81
N ASP A 47 14.74 -6.54 4.51
CA ASP A 47 14.52 -7.90 5.02
C ASP A 47 14.95 -8.98 4.00
N GLU A 48 15.73 -8.61 2.98
CA GLU A 48 16.18 -9.48 1.89
C GLU A 48 15.02 -10.09 1.06
N THR A 49 13.83 -9.47 1.12
CA THR A 49 12.70 -9.85 0.26
C THR A 49 12.85 -9.15 -1.08
N ILE A 50 12.68 -9.90 -2.17
CA ILE A 50 12.77 -9.37 -3.52
C ILE A 50 11.38 -8.97 -4.00
N TRP A 51 11.27 -7.69 -4.38
CA TRP A 51 10.14 -7.09 -5.05
C TRP A 51 10.41 -7.13 -6.56
N GLU A 52 9.65 -7.94 -7.29
CA GLU A 52 9.76 -8.01 -8.74
C GLU A 52 8.60 -7.27 -9.41
N PHE A 53 8.95 -6.25 -10.20
CA PHE A 53 7.99 -5.50 -11.00
C PHE A 53 8.14 -5.81 -12.48
N LYS A 54 7.03 -6.20 -13.10
CA LYS A 54 6.93 -6.48 -14.55
C LYS A 54 5.74 -5.75 -15.16
N HIS A 55 5.84 -5.36 -16.43
CA HIS A 55 4.65 -4.92 -17.16
C HIS A 55 3.74 -6.13 -17.46
N PRO A 56 2.43 -6.04 -17.16
CA PRO A 56 1.50 -7.10 -17.53
C PRO A 56 1.36 -7.14 -19.06
N LEU A 57 1.29 -8.37 -19.59
CA LEU A 57 1.09 -8.62 -21.02
C LEU A 57 -0.39 -8.89 -21.30
N SER A 58 -0.97 -8.19 -22.28
CA SER A 58 -2.34 -8.48 -22.71
C SER A 58 -2.45 -9.79 -23.52
N ASP A 59 -1.37 -10.18 -24.19
CA ASP A 59 -1.16 -11.53 -24.74
C ASP A 59 0.19 -12.09 -24.27
N LYS A 60 0.15 -13.21 -23.53
CA LYS A 60 1.36 -13.87 -23.00
C LYS A 60 2.36 -14.31 -24.08
N ASN A 61 1.95 -14.39 -25.35
CA ASN A 61 2.80 -14.77 -26.47
C ASN A 61 3.36 -13.57 -27.25
N ASP A 62 2.93 -12.35 -26.93
CA ASP A 62 3.37 -11.13 -27.60
C ASP A 62 4.01 -10.16 -26.60
N PRO A 63 5.36 -10.09 -26.55
CA PRO A 63 6.06 -9.14 -25.68
C PRO A 63 5.76 -7.66 -25.99
N GLU A 64 5.30 -7.33 -27.20
CA GLU A 64 4.92 -5.95 -27.54
C GLU A 64 3.56 -5.56 -26.95
N SER A 65 2.80 -6.53 -26.42
CA SER A 65 1.48 -6.34 -25.84
C SER A 65 1.48 -5.82 -24.39
N ALA A 66 2.65 -5.38 -23.91
CA ALA A 66 2.88 -4.90 -22.56
C ALA A 66 2.14 -3.59 -22.26
N ASP A 67 1.35 -3.57 -21.19
CA ASP A 67 0.80 -2.32 -20.65
C ASP A 67 1.86 -1.59 -19.82
N LYS A 68 2.45 -0.56 -20.42
CA LYS A 68 3.49 0.26 -19.78
C LYS A 68 2.96 1.26 -18.77
N THR A 69 1.65 1.31 -18.55
CA THR A 69 1.00 2.18 -17.57
C THR A 69 0.75 1.49 -16.22
N SER A 70 1.02 0.19 -16.14
CA SER A 70 0.83 -0.63 -14.95
C SER A 70 1.98 -1.62 -14.75
N TYR A 71 2.04 -2.17 -13.54
CA TYR A 71 3.00 -3.20 -13.15
C TYR A 71 2.27 -4.30 -12.41
N THR A 72 2.68 -5.54 -12.64
CA THR A 72 2.46 -6.64 -11.70
C THR A 72 3.63 -6.67 -10.72
N LEU A 73 3.32 -6.74 -9.43
CA LEU A 73 4.26 -6.91 -8.34
C LEU A 73 4.10 -8.31 -7.73
N THR A 74 5.22 -9.01 -7.59
CA THR A 74 5.33 -10.26 -6.85
C THR A 74 6.49 -10.20 -5.85
N PHE A 75 6.40 -11.02 -4.82
CA PHE A 75 7.40 -11.10 -3.75
C PHE A 75 8.02 -12.50 -3.73
N HIS A 76 9.33 -12.58 -3.60
CA HIS A 76 10.03 -13.85 -3.42
C HIS A 76 11.31 -13.67 -2.60
N ASN A 77 11.76 -14.75 -1.94
CA ASN A 77 13.04 -14.78 -1.24
C ASN A 77 14.02 -15.68 -2.00
N GLU A 78 15.31 -15.36 -1.97
CA GLU A 78 16.34 -16.14 -2.71
C GLU A 78 16.34 -17.63 -2.34
N ASP A 79 15.98 -17.95 -1.09
CA ASP A 79 16.02 -19.30 -0.53
C ASP A 79 14.67 -20.04 -0.56
N SER A 80 13.60 -19.46 -1.11
CA SER A 80 12.28 -20.09 -1.07
C SER A 80 11.85 -20.67 -2.42
N ASP A 81 11.79 -22.00 -2.51
CA ASP A 81 11.05 -22.75 -3.55
C ASP A 81 9.51 -22.57 -3.45
N LYS A 82 9.05 -21.59 -2.66
CA LYS A 82 7.62 -21.38 -2.39
C LYS A 82 7.01 -20.54 -3.51
N PRO A 83 5.81 -20.89 -4.00
CA PRO A 83 5.17 -20.11 -5.06
C PRO A 83 4.76 -18.72 -4.55
N GLU A 84 4.64 -17.77 -5.48
CA GLU A 84 4.21 -16.39 -5.23
C GLU A 84 2.78 -16.38 -4.66
N TYR A 85 2.61 -15.99 -3.38
CA TYR A 85 1.33 -16.10 -2.65
C TYR A 85 0.24 -15.13 -3.10
N ALA A 86 0.63 -14.02 -3.71
CA ALA A 86 -0.25 -12.99 -4.22
C ALA A 86 0.45 -12.18 -5.30
N THR A 87 -0.33 -11.71 -6.28
CA THR A 87 0.10 -10.74 -7.28
C THR A 87 -0.66 -9.43 -7.07
N PHE A 88 0.05 -8.31 -7.18
CA PHE A 88 -0.53 -6.98 -7.01
C PHE A 88 -0.44 -6.21 -8.32
N ASP A 89 -1.51 -5.50 -8.66
CA ASP A 89 -1.46 -4.45 -9.65
C ASP A 89 -0.94 -3.17 -8.98
N VAL A 90 0.11 -2.60 -9.56
CA VAL A 90 0.74 -1.37 -9.09
C VAL A 90 0.71 -0.32 -10.19
N LYS A 91 0.21 0.87 -9.87
CA LYS A 91 0.19 2.01 -10.80
C LYS A 91 0.95 3.19 -10.23
N ILE A 92 1.70 3.88 -11.10
CA ILE A 92 2.42 5.10 -10.74
C ILE A 92 1.60 6.31 -11.18
N ILE A 93 1.40 7.24 -10.26
CA ILE A 93 0.62 8.45 -10.50
C ILE A 93 1.46 9.67 -10.17
N LYS A 94 1.43 10.67 -11.04
CA LYS A 94 2.08 11.96 -10.80
C LYS A 94 1.04 13.01 -10.43
N LEU A 95 1.07 13.45 -9.17
CA LEU A 95 0.22 14.54 -8.68
C LEU A 95 1.09 15.73 -8.29
N ASN A 96 0.96 16.84 -9.02
CA ASN A 96 1.87 17.99 -8.93
C ASN A 96 3.33 17.56 -9.16
N ASN A 97 4.18 17.70 -8.13
CA ASN A 97 5.60 17.36 -8.18
C ASN A 97 5.93 16.04 -7.46
N TYR A 98 4.91 15.29 -7.03
CA TYR A 98 5.08 14.05 -6.26
C TYR A 98 4.60 12.86 -7.06
N TYR A 99 5.28 11.73 -6.87
CA TYR A 99 4.85 10.43 -7.36
C TYR A 99 4.16 9.67 -6.23
N PHE A 100 3.13 8.94 -6.59
CA PHE A 100 2.42 8.03 -5.71
C PHE A 100 2.30 6.67 -6.38
N LEU A 101 2.33 5.63 -5.56
CA LEU A 101 1.98 4.27 -5.96
C LEU A 101 0.57 3.98 -5.46
N ASP A 102 -0.22 3.33 -6.31
CA ASP A 102 -1.49 2.70 -5.95
C ASP A 102 -1.32 1.19 -6.11
N PHE A 103 -1.54 0.45 -5.03
CA PHE A 103 -1.44 -1.01 -4.97
C PHE A 103 -2.83 -1.61 -4.84
N TYR A 104 -3.11 -2.65 -5.63
CA TYR A 104 -4.36 -3.39 -5.59
C TYR A 104 -4.06 -4.89 -5.68
N LEU A 105 -4.72 -5.69 -4.84
CA LEU A 105 -4.56 -7.15 -4.89
C LEU A 105 -5.28 -7.70 -6.14
N ASN A 106 -4.52 -8.24 -7.10
CA ASN A 106 -5.06 -8.78 -8.34
C ASN A 106 -5.44 -10.27 -8.18
N GLU A 107 -4.46 -11.11 -7.84
CA GLU A 107 -4.67 -12.53 -7.58
C GLU A 107 -4.09 -12.91 -6.22
N TYR A 108 -4.78 -13.77 -5.49
CA TYR A 108 -4.27 -14.44 -4.30
C TYR A 108 -4.68 -15.90 -4.38
N TRP A 109 -3.86 -16.81 -3.85
CA TRP A 109 -3.99 -18.26 -4.09
C TRP A 109 -5.43 -18.78 -4.05
N GLU A 110 -5.92 -19.08 -5.26
CA GLU A 110 -6.94 -20.09 -5.51
C GLU A 110 -6.34 -21.43 -5.06
N SER A 111 -6.48 -21.78 -3.78
CA SER A 111 -6.51 -23.21 -3.46
C SER A 111 -7.72 -23.80 -4.21
N ASP A 112 -7.54 -24.93 -4.90
CA ASP A 112 -8.66 -25.69 -5.51
C ASP A 112 -9.78 -25.98 -4.48
N ASP A 113 -9.45 -25.91 -3.19
CA ASP A 113 -10.37 -25.87 -2.08
C ASP A 113 -10.98 -24.47 -1.92
N PHE A 114 -12.24 -24.34 -2.35
CA PHE A 114 -13.10 -23.19 -2.02
C PHE A 114 -13.34 -23.10 -0.50
N ASP A 115 -12.73 -22.12 0.16
CA ASP A 115 -12.98 -21.79 1.58
C ASP A 115 -13.96 -20.60 1.69
N LEU A 116 -14.85 -20.64 2.67
CA LEU A 116 -15.70 -19.52 3.08
C LEU A 116 -14.91 -18.22 3.29
N ALA A 117 -13.64 -18.31 3.72
CA ALA A 117 -12.76 -17.15 3.86
C ALA A 117 -12.62 -16.35 2.55
N GLN A 118 -12.55 -17.02 1.40
CA GLN A 118 -12.38 -16.36 0.10
C GLN A 118 -13.60 -15.49 -0.28
N PHE A 119 -14.82 -15.90 0.09
CA PHE A 119 -16.05 -15.10 -0.13
C PHE A 119 -16.11 -13.82 0.72
N HIS A 120 -15.29 -13.75 1.77
CA HIS A 120 -15.24 -12.60 2.67
C HIS A 120 -14.05 -11.68 2.35
N LEU A 121 -13.24 -12.01 1.34
CA LEU A 121 -12.17 -11.11 0.89
C LEU A 121 -12.72 -10.08 -0.10
N VAL A 122 -12.51 -8.81 0.25
CA VAL A 122 -12.75 -7.68 -0.64
C VAL A 122 -11.40 -7.00 -0.87
N PRO A 123 -10.78 -7.15 -2.04
CA PRO A 123 -9.58 -6.41 -2.39
C PRO A 123 -9.80 -4.90 -2.26
N VAL A 124 -8.81 -4.21 -1.72
CA VAL A 124 -8.82 -2.75 -1.53
C VAL A 124 -7.54 -2.15 -2.09
N HIS A 125 -7.58 -0.85 -2.37
CA HIS A 125 -6.42 -0.07 -2.74
C HIS A 125 -5.67 0.39 -1.49
N THR A 126 -4.35 0.41 -1.57
CA THR A 126 -3.49 1.20 -0.68
C THR A 126 -2.64 2.13 -1.52
N PHE A 127 -2.24 3.27 -0.96
CA PHE A 127 -1.42 4.22 -1.69
C PHE A 127 -0.28 4.76 -0.83
N ALA A 128 0.85 4.98 -1.49
CA ALA A 128 2.07 5.45 -0.88
C ALA A 128 2.70 6.58 -1.69
N LYS A 129 3.37 7.51 -1.02
CA LYS A 129 4.30 8.43 -1.67
C LYS A 129 5.53 7.64 -2.09
N VAL A 130 6.04 7.88 -3.29
CA VAL A 130 7.28 7.25 -3.78
C VAL A 130 8.29 8.30 -4.23
N GLU A 131 9.54 8.05 -3.89
CA GLU A 131 10.70 8.84 -4.31
C GLU A 131 11.71 7.92 -4.99
N PHE A 132 12.14 8.30 -6.19
CA PHE A 132 13.12 7.57 -6.99
C PHE A 132 14.47 8.28 -6.92
N LYS A 133 15.55 7.56 -6.65
CA LYS A 133 16.90 8.10 -6.57
C LYS A 133 17.91 7.06 -7.06
N ASP A 134 18.35 7.21 -8.31
CA ASP A 134 19.27 6.29 -8.98
C ASP A 134 18.82 4.81 -8.83
N ASP A 135 19.52 4.02 -8.03
CA ASP A 135 19.25 2.60 -7.74
C ASP A 135 18.49 2.38 -6.41
N GLU A 136 17.87 3.43 -5.87
CA GLU A 136 17.07 3.41 -4.64
C GLU A 136 15.63 3.88 -4.91
N ILE A 137 14.65 3.20 -4.31
CA ILE A 137 13.26 3.66 -4.23
C ILE A 137 12.89 3.76 -2.76
N LYS A 138 12.26 4.88 -2.37
CA LYS A 138 11.67 5.03 -1.03
C LYS A 138 10.16 5.09 -1.15
N ILE A 139 9.47 4.18 -0.49
CA ILE A 139 8.01 4.07 -0.49
C ILE A 139 7.50 4.36 0.92
N ASN A 140 6.58 5.32 1.06
CA ASN A 140 6.08 5.80 2.35
C ASN A 140 4.56 5.82 2.33
N TRP A 141 3.92 4.97 3.12
CA TRP A 141 2.47 4.95 3.29
C TRP A 141 2.03 5.97 4.32
N PHE A 142 0.80 6.45 4.18
CA PHE A 142 0.20 7.34 5.17
C PHE A 142 -0.06 6.59 6.49
N ASP A 143 0.18 7.27 7.60
CA ASP A 143 -0.12 6.80 8.95
C ASP A 143 -1.66 6.72 9.15
N GLN A 144 -2.15 5.50 9.40
CA GLN A 144 -3.57 5.24 9.64
C GLN A 144 -4.08 5.87 10.94
N ASP A 145 -3.28 5.88 12.00
CA ASP A 145 -3.64 6.45 13.30
C ASP A 145 -3.71 7.98 13.23
N TRP A 146 -2.79 8.58 12.48
CA TRP A 146 -2.86 10.00 12.12
C TRP A 146 -4.15 10.33 11.36
N LEU A 147 -4.52 9.55 10.35
CA LEU A 147 -5.76 9.74 9.59
C LEU A 147 -6.98 9.61 10.51
N GLU A 148 -7.02 8.57 11.35
CA GLU A 148 -8.10 8.36 12.32
C GLU A 148 -8.25 9.56 13.25
N LYS A 149 -7.13 10.09 13.77
CA LYS A 149 -7.13 11.28 14.63
C LYS A 149 -7.69 12.50 13.92
N LEU A 150 -7.34 12.74 12.66
CA LEU A 150 -7.89 13.85 11.88
C LEU A 150 -9.40 13.72 11.67
N ILE A 151 -9.89 12.51 11.40
CA ILE A 151 -11.31 12.21 11.23
C ILE A 151 -12.05 12.44 12.56
N LYS A 152 -11.58 11.84 13.67
CA LYS A 152 -12.16 12.01 15.03
C LYS A 152 -12.22 13.48 15.46
N GLN A 153 -11.20 14.26 15.12
CA GLN A 153 -11.12 15.68 15.43
C GLN A 153 -11.89 16.58 14.45
N ASN A 154 -12.58 16.00 13.45
CA ASN A 154 -13.28 16.72 12.39
C ASN A 154 -12.39 17.74 11.64
N LYS A 155 -11.09 17.43 11.55
CA LYS A 155 -10.08 18.25 10.84
C LYS A 155 -10.02 17.94 9.35
N ILE A 156 -10.57 16.78 8.96
CA ILE A 156 -10.74 16.38 7.58
C ILE A 156 -12.18 15.94 7.35
N ARG A 157 -12.72 16.28 6.18
CA ARG A 157 -13.97 15.73 5.66
C ARG A 157 -13.60 14.93 4.43
N ILE A 158 -13.49 13.62 4.60
CA ILE A 158 -13.26 12.66 3.54
C ILE A 158 -14.30 11.56 3.65
N HIS A 159 -14.87 11.11 2.54
CA HIS A 159 -15.81 9.99 2.58
C HIS A 159 -15.09 8.71 3.01
N HIS A 160 -15.60 8.08 4.07
CA HIS A 160 -15.04 6.87 4.65
C HIS A 160 -16.14 6.08 5.35
N GLU A 161 -15.93 4.77 5.42
CA GLU A 161 -16.64 3.87 6.33
C GLU A 161 -15.68 3.41 7.42
N LYS A 162 -16.20 3.13 8.60
CA LYS A 162 -15.42 2.69 9.74
C LYS A 162 -16.15 1.56 10.46
N ASN A 163 -15.41 0.52 10.82
CA ASN A 163 -15.82 -0.47 11.81
C ASN A 163 -14.86 -0.45 13.01
N ASP A 164 -14.92 -1.48 13.85
CA ASP A 164 -14.06 -1.57 15.04
C ASP A 164 -12.58 -1.85 14.68
N ASP A 165 -12.31 -2.33 13.47
CA ASP A 165 -10.99 -2.82 13.05
C ASP A 165 -10.23 -1.83 12.14
N PHE A 166 -10.92 -1.20 11.19
CA PHE A 166 -10.29 -0.36 10.17
C PHE A 166 -11.17 0.82 9.71
N ILE A 167 -10.49 1.77 9.06
CA ILE A 167 -11.11 2.84 8.28
C ILE A 167 -10.90 2.55 6.81
N LEU A 168 -11.98 2.52 6.05
CA LEU A 168 -11.97 2.35 4.60
C LEU A 168 -12.38 3.66 3.94
N LEU A 169 -11.46 4.28 3.21
CA LEU A 169 -11.80 5.47 2.43
C LEU A 169 -12.70 5.11 1.24
N THR A 170 -13.88 5.72 1.17
CA THR A 170 -14.85 5.55 0.08
C THR A 170 -14.94 6.79 -0.82
N ALA A 171 -14.05 7.76 -0.59
CA ALA A 171 -13.86 8.93 -1.43
C ALA A 171 -13.50 8.56 -2.87
N LYS A 172 -14.01 9.33 -3.83
CA LYS A 172 -13.70 9.15 -5.25
C LYS A 172 -12.26 9.62 -5.56
N PRO A 173 -11.65 9.18 -6.68
CA PRO A 173 -10.26 9.51 -7.00
C PRO A 173 -9.91 11.00 -6.88
N GLN A 174 -10.78 11.90 -7.34
CA GLN A 174 -10.51 13.35 -7.28
C GLN A 174 -10.47 13.91 -5.85
N GLU A 175 -11.18 13.28 -4.91
CA GLU A 175 -11.15 13.63 -3.49
C GLU A 175 -9.92 13.01 -2.80
N LEU A 176 -9.58 11.75 -3.13
CA LEU A 176 -8.36 11.09 -2.67
C LEU A 176 -7.10 11.85 -3.11
N GLN A 177 -7.04 12.26 -4.39
CA GLN A 177 -5.93 13.04 -4.94
C GLN A 177 -5.74 14.36 -4.19
N LYS A 178 -6.83 15.08 -3.87
CA LYS A 178 -6.79 16.31 -3.06
C LYS A 178 -6.32 16.03 -1.64
N PHE A 179 -6.74 14.92 -1.06
CA PHE A 179 -6.30 14.49 0.26
C PHE A 179 -4.80 14.25 0.29
N VAL A 180 -4.28 13.38 -0.58
CA VAL A 180 -2.85 13.02 -0.56
C VAL A 180 -1.97 14.23 -0.89
N THR A 181 -2.34 15.06 -1.88
CA THR A 181 -1.55 16.26 -2.22
C THR A 181 -1.59 17.33 -1.14
N LYS A 182 -2.65 17.41 -0.34
CA LYS A 182 -2.73 18.37 0.77
C LYS A 182 -1.74 18.02 1.90
N TYR A 183 -1.54 16.73 2.15
CA TYR A 183 -0.75 16.25 3.30
C TYR A 183 0.60 15.62 2.94
N VAL A 184 0.96 15.56 1.64
CA VAL A 184 2.22 14.97 1.16
C VAL A 184 3.50 15.57 1.79
N ASN A 185 3.42 16.80 2.30
CA ASN A 185 4.53 17.51 2.96
C ASN A 185 4.38 17.59 4.48
N SER A 186 3.44 16.84 5.07
CA SER A 186 3.23 16.79 6.50
C SER A 186 4.00 15.62 7.07
N ASP A 187 5.06 15.86 7.85
CA ASP A 187 5.82 14.78 8.49
C ASP A 187 4.92 13.90 9.38
N GLU A 188 3.98 14.52 10.11
CA GLU A 188 2.98 13.81 10.93
C GLU A 188 2.13 12.83 10.12
N ALA A 189 2.00 13.02 8.80
CA ALA A 189 1.16 12.16 7.95
C ALA A 189 1.83 10.83 7.61
N PHE A 190 3.13 10.70 7.87
CA PHE A 190 3.94 9.52 7.59
C PHE A 190 4.68 8.99 8.83
N GLU A 191 4.64 9.71 9.97
CA GLU A 191 5.48 9.45 11.17
C GLU A 191 5.44 8.00 11.68
N ASN A 192 4.25 7.37 11.72
CA ASN A 192 4.09 5.96 12.08
C ASN A 192 3.51 5.14 10.93
N GLY A 193 3.58 5.65 9.70
CA GLY A 193 3.23 4.90 8.51
C GLY A 193 4.27 3.83 8.22
N LEU A 194 3.89 2.81 7.45
CA LEU A 194 4.88 1.90 6.88
C LEU A 194 5.80 2.66 5.91
N ASP A 195 7.10 2.47 6.05
CA ASP A 195 8.10 2.87 5.08
C ASP A 195 8.93 1.66 4.62
N VAL A 196 9.32 1.68 3.34
CA VAL A 196 10.16 0.65 2.73
C VAL A 196 11.19 1.33 1.85
N GLU A 197 12.46 0.99 2.04
CA GLU A 197 13.54 1.32 1.12
C GLU A 197 13.84 0.10 0.24
N LEU A 198 13.89 0.30 -1.06
CA LEU A 198 14.22 -0.72 -2.04
C LEU A 198 15.52 -0.35 -2.74
N VAL A 199 16.44 -1.31 -2.84
CA VAL A 199 17.70 -1.16 -3.58
C VAL A 199 17.71 -2.10 -4.77
N ARG A 200 18.09 -1.60 -5.94
CA ARG A 200 18.15 -2.40 -7.16
C ARG A 200 19.07 -3.60 -6.97
N LYS A 201 18.61 -4.77 -7.39
CA LYS A 201 19.39 -6.02 -7.36
C LYS A 201 20.43 -6.10 -8.47
#